data_AF-A0A7C1ZNX1-F1
#
_entry.id   AF-A0A7C1ZNX1-F1
#
_cell.length_a   1.000
_cell.length_b   1.000
_cell.length_c   1.000
_cell.angle_alpha   90.00
_cell.angle_beta   90.00
_cell.angle_gamma   90.00
#
_symmetry.space_group_name_H-M   'P 1'
#
loop_
_entity.id
_entity.type
_entity.pdbx_description
1 polymer ?
#
loop_
_entity_poly.entity_id
_entity_poly.type
_entity_poly.pdbx_seq_one_letter_code
_entity_poly.pdbx_strand_id
1 'polypeptide(L)' 'MRLERINTIAPHCDECGLPMNLRKPKRARDMWEPFWGCKNFPSCKYTLQIDQHGNPEYPYVDIEKTDWFWESRTDVW' A
#
# COMPACT_ATOMS: atom_id res chain seq x y z
N MET A 1 26.52 -11.26 -17.02
CA MET A 1 25.89 -11.07 -15.70
C MET A 1 24.71 -10.12 -15.88
N ARG A 2 23.48 -10.64 -15.85
CA ARG A 2 22.26 -9.83 -15.96
C ARG A 2 22.10 -9.10 -14.63
N LEU A 3 22.30 -7.80 -14.63
CA LEU A 3 22.00 -6.98 -13.45
C LEU A 3 20.47 -6.99 -13.30
N GLU A 4 19.95 -7.90 -12.47
CA GLU A 4 18.59 -7.81 -11.94
C GLU A 4 18.54 -6.67 -10.91
N ARG A 5 18.71 -5.45 -11.40
CA ARG A 5 18.32 -4.25 -10.67
C ARG A 5 16.82 -4.15 -10.86
N ILE A 6 16.03 -4.44 -9.83
CA ILE A 6 15.40 -3.44 -8.95
C ILE A 6 14.85 -4.17 -7.72
N ASN A 7 15.45 -3.97 -6.55
CA ASN A 7 14.81 -4.29 -5.27
C ASN A 7 13.91 -3.11 -4.87
N THR A 8 12.87 -2.84 -5.67
CA THR A 8 11.73 -2.04 -5.22
C THR A 8 10.85 -2.98 -4.43
N ILE A 9 10.85 -2.85 -3.10
CA ILE A 9 9.95 -3.63 -2.23
C ILE A 9 8.52 -3.26 -2.64
N ALA A 10 7.86 -4.18 -3.36
CA ALA A 10 6.48 -3.99 -3.73
C ALA A 10 5.62 -3.93 -2.46
N PRO A 11 4.70 -2.95 -2.34
CA PRO A 11 3.80 -2.90 -1.21
C PRO A 11 2.91 -4.14 -1.18
N HIS A 12 2.53 -4.55 0.03
CA HIS A 12 1.48 -5.53 0.22
C HIS A 12 0.12 -4.84 0.19
N CYS A 13 -0.89 -5.55 -0.30
CA CYS A 13 -2.26 -5.08 -0.36
C CYS A 13 -2.93 -5.21 1.02
N ASP A 14 -3.57 -4.15 1.50
CA ASP A 14 -4.23 -4.15 2.82
C ASP A 14 -5.49 -5.04 2.86
N GLU A 15 -6.13 -5.30 1.70
CA GLU A 15 -7.33 -6.15 1.63
C GLU A 15 -7.01 -7.66 1.61
N CYS A 16 -5.89 -8.07 1.01
CA CYS A 16 -5.61 -9.49 0.78
C CYS A 16 -4.19 -9.95 1.14
N GLY A 17 -3.32 -9.03 1.57
CA GLY A 17 -1.94 -9.31 1.97
C GLY A 17 -1.00 -9.69 0.82
N LEU A 18 -1.49 -9.77 -0.42
CA LEU A 18 -0.67 -10.13 -1.58
C LEU A 18 0.16 -8.94 -2.08
N PRO A 19 1.33 -9.19 -2.71
CA PRO A 19 2.14 -8.12 -3.27
C PRO A 19 1.40 -7.40 -4.41
N MET A 20 1.68 -6.11 -4.54
CA MET A 20 1.12 -5.26 -5.58
C MET A 20 2.11 -5.06 -6.73
N ASN A 21 1.58 -4.71 -7.91
CA ASN A 21 2.38 -4.44 -9.11
C ASN A 21 2.19 -2.98 -9.54
N LEU A 22 3.26 -2.33 -9.96
CA LEU A 22 3.19 -0.99 -10.55
C LEU A 22 2.53 -1.08 -11.93
N ARG A 23 1.40 -0.39 -12.10
CA ARG A 23 0.62 -0.34 -13.34
C ARG A 23 0.59 1.08 -13.88
N LYS A 24 0.55 1.19 -15.21
CA LYS A 24 0.32 2.46 -15.91
C LYS A 24 -1.12 2.48 -16.44
N PRO A 25 -1.80 3.63 -16.40
CA PRO A 25 -3.12 3.78 -17.02
C PRO A 25 -3.02 3.54 -18.52
N LYS A 26 -4.01 2.85 -19.10
CA LYS A 26 -4.04 2.52 -20.54
C LYS A 26 -4.48 3.70 -21.41
N ARG A 27 -5.14 4.69 -20.84
CA ARG A 27 -5.70 5.85 -21.54
C ARG A 27 -5.17 7.11 -20.89
N ALA A 28 -4.70 8.07 -21.68
CA ALA A 28 -4.22 9.37 -21.21
C ALA A 28 -5.29 10.24 -20.53
N ARG A 29 -6.54 9.76 -20.49
CA ARG A 29 -7.70 10.41 -19.85
C ARG A 29 -7.85 10.03 -18.37
N ASP A 30 -7.29 8.89 -18.00
CA ASP A 30 -7.34 8.35 -16.65
C ASP A 30 -5.98 8.65 -16.01
N MET A 31 -5.97 9.33 -14.85
CA MET A 31 -4.83 9.72 -14.00
C MET A 31 -3.45 9.52 -14.64
N TRP A 32 -2.74 10.58 -15.00
CA TRP A 32 -1.45 10.52 -15.71
C TRP A 32 -0.32 9.75 -14.99
N GLU A 33 -0.56 9.34 -13.76
CA GLU A 33 0.44 8.75 -12.88
C GLU A 33 0.29 7.23 -12.79
N PRO A 34 1.41 6.48 -12.76
CA PRO A 34 1.38 5.07 -12.41
C PRO A 34 0.76 4.85 -11.02
N PHE A 35 0.25 3.64 -10.76
CA PHE A 35 -0.34 3.28 -9.49
C PHE A 35 0.02 1.85 -9.12
N TRP A 36 0.02 1.52 -7.82
CA TRP A 36 0.15 0.15 -7.36
C TRP A 36 -1.20 -0.53 -7.45
N GLY A 37 -1.29 -1.62 -8.22
CA GLY A 37 -2.49 -2.45 -8.31
C GLY A 37 -2.25 -3.87 -7.78
N CYS A 38 -3.20 -4.42 -7.03
CA CYS A 38 -3.08 -5.78 -6.49
C CYS A 38 -2.77 -6.82 -7.58
N LYS A 39 -1.91 -7.79 -7.25
CA LYS A 39 -1.61 -8.94 -8.14
C LYS A 39 -2.83 -9.84 -8.35
N ASN A 40 -3.74 -9.91 -7.39
CA ASN A 40 -4.94 -10.76 -7.42
C ASN A 40 -6.14 -10.14 -8.14
N PHE A 41 -5.94 -9.08 -8.94
CA PHE A 41 -6.99 -8.57 -9.81
C PHE A 41 -7.41 -9.66 -10.82
N PRO A 42 -8.72 -9.90 -11.08
CA PRO A 42 -9.89 -9.06 -10.76
C PRO A 42 -10.54 -9.30 -9.38
N SER A 43 -10.09 -10.31 -8.63
CA SER A 43 -10.68 -10.69 -7.34
C SER A 43 -10.42 -9.67 -6.23
N CYS A 44 -9.29 -8.97 -6.28
CA CYS A 44 -8.98 -7.83 -5.41
C CYS A 44 -8.74 -6.59 -6.29
N LYS A 45 -9.51 -5.52 -6.02
CA LYS A 45 -9.49 -4.26 -6.79
C LYS A 45 -8.77 -3.13 -6.06
N TYR A 46 -8.18 -3.41 -4.90
CA TYR A 46 -7.39 -2.45 -4.14
C TYR A 46 -6.25 -1.86 -4.97
N THR A 47 -6.09 -0.55 -4.85
CA THR A 47 -5.05 0.24 -5.51
C THR A 47 -4.48 1.26 -4.54
N LEU A 48 -3.17 1.47 -4.58
CA LEU A 48 -2.49 2.56 -3.88
C LEU A 48 -1.96 3.57 -4.90
N GLN A 49 -2.04 4.85 -4.56
CA GLN A 49 -1.38 5.91 -5.33
C GLN A 49 0.13 5.84 -5.10
N ILE A 50 0.88 6.47 -6.01
CA ILE A 50 2.32 6.61 -5.85
C ILE A 50 2.65 8.07 -5.57
N ASP A 51 3.69 8.29 -4.77
CA ASP A 51 4.28 9.61 -4.63
C ASP A 51 5.14 9.97 -5.87
N GLN A 52 5.64 11.21 -5.90
CA GLN A 52 6.57 11.70 -6.92
C GLN A 52 7.90 10.91 -7.01
N HIS A 53 8.21 10.10 -6.00
CA HIS A 53 9.41 9.27 -5.92
C HIS A 53 9.15 7.80 -6.32
N GLY A 54 7.89 7.43 -6.61
CA GLY A 54 7.47 6.07 -6.96
C GLY A 54 7.19 5.14 -5.77
N ASN A 55 7.13 5.67 -4.55
CA ASN A 55 6.75 4.92 -3.35
C ASN A 55 5.23 4.85 -3.20
N PRO A 56 4.68 3.82 -2.54
CA PRO A 56 3.28 3.80 -2.15
C PRO A 56 2.96 4.95 -1.18
N GLU A 57 1.93 5.73 -1.51
CA GLU A 57 1.35 6.70 -0.58
C GLU A 57 0.29 5.99 0.26
N TYR A 58 0.64 5.70 1.52
CA TYR A 58 -0.30 5.13 2.48
C TYR A 58 -1.14 6.25 3.11
N PRO A 59 -2.48 6.09 3.22
CA PRO A 59 -3.26 7.01 4.03
C PRO A 59 -2.76 6.93 5.47
N TYR A 60 -2.37 8.07 6.03
CA TYR A 60 -1.90 8.14 7.41
C TYR A 60 -3.02 7.66 8.35
N VAL A 61 -2.71 6.62 9.13
CA VAL A 61 -3.57 6.16 10.22
C VAL A 61 -3.10 6.88 11.48
N ASP A 62 -3.97 7.67 12.11
CA ASP A 62 -3.70 8.33 13.40
C ASP A 62 -3.50 7.25 14.50
N ILE A 63 -2.26 6.80 14.71
CA ILE A 63 -1.91 5.78 15.71
C ILE A 63 -2.34 6.23 17.14
N GLU A 64 -2.34 7.54 17.40
CA GLU A 64 -2.75 8.13 18.67
C GLU A 64 -4.25 8.01 18.99
N LYS A 65 -5.10 7.69 18.01
CA LYS A 65 -6.55 7.48 18.24
C LYS A 65 -6.94 6.03 18.49
N THR A 66 -6.03 5.07 18.30
CA THR A 66 -6.32 3.65 18.54
C THR A 66 -5.84 3.14 19.90
N ASP A 67 -5.08 3.94 20.64
CA ASP A 67 -4.53 3.56 21.95
C ASP A 67 -5.41 3.91 23.16
N TRP A 68 -6.65 4.38 22.95
CA TRP A 68 -7.64 4.63 24.03
C TRP A 68 -8.07 3.36 24.80
N PHE A 69 -7.46 2.19 24.58
CA PHE A 69 -7.93 0.93 25.17
C PHE A 69 -6.88 0.07 25.90
N TRP A 70 -5.59 0.44 25.97
CA TRP A 70 -4.59 -0.40 26.67
C TRP A 70 -4.12 0.07 28.06
N GLU A 71 -4.46 1.29 28.50
CA GLU A 71 -4.19 1.77 29.87
C GLU A 71 -5.36 1.53 30.85
N SER A 72 -5.82 0.28 31.00
CA SER A 72 -6.71 -0.07 32.13
C SER A 72 -6.54 -1.51 32.67
N ARG A 73 -5.41 -2.17 32.37
CA ARG A 73 -5.12 -3.54 32.86
C ARG A 73 -4.01 -3.66 33.91
N THR A 74 -3.62 -2.57 34.56
CA THR A 74 -2.75 -2.66 35.75
C THR A 74 -3.24 -1.75 36.86
N ASP A 75 -4.28 -2.20 37.56
CA ASP A 75 -4.43 -2.00 39.00
C ASP A 75 -5.25 -3.16 39.55
N VAL A 76 -4.57 -4.29 39.69
CA VAL A 76 -4.96 -5.35 40.63
C VAL A 76 -4.58 -4.82 42.01
N TRP A 77 -5.56 -4.29 42.75
CA TRP A 77 -5.53 -4.30 44.21
C TRP A 77 -6.22 -5.57 44.70
#